data_AF-A0A451ESR4-F1
#
_entry.id   AF-A0A451ESR4-F1
#
_cell.length_a   1.000
_cell.length_b   1.000
_cell.length_c   1.000
_cell.angle_alpha   90.00
_cell.angle_beta   90.00
_cell.angle_gamma   90.00
#
_symmetry.space_group_name_H-M   'P 1'
#
loop_
_entity.id
_entity.type
_entity.pdbx_description
1 polymer ?
#
loop_
_entity_poly.entity_id
_entity_poly.type
_entity_poly.pdbx_seq_one_letter_code
_entity_poly.pdbx_strand_id
1 'polypeptide(L)'
;KYHQRVLYIDIDVHHGDGAEEAFYTTDRVMTVSFHKYGEYFPGTGDLQDIGAGKGKYYAVNIPLTDGMDDEAYESIFVPIISKVMETFQPTAV
;
A
#
# COMPACT_ATOMS: atom_id res chain seq x y z
N LYS A 1 1.92 11.08 16.93
CA LYS A 1 2.77 12.21 17.38
C LYS A 1 4.19 11.80 17.78
N TYR A 2 4.42 10.54 18.22
CA TYR A 2 5.72 10.06 18.72
C TYR A 2 6.54 9.24 17.70
N HIS A 3 5.92 8.84 16.58
CA HIS A 3 6.56 8.05 15.53
C HIS A 3 6.92 8.94 14.34
N GLN A 4 8.17 8.85 13.88
CA GLN A 4 8.64 9.65 12.75
C GLN A 4 8.05 9.14 11.44
N ARG A 5 8.00 7.81 11.29
CA ARG A 5 7.47 7.08 10.13
C ARG A 5 6.47 6.02 10.60
N VAL A 6 5.28 6.02 10.02
CA VAL A 6 4.20 5.05 10.29
C VAL A 6 3.91 4.30 9.01
N LEU A 7 3.89 2.97 9.06
CA LEU A 7 3.52 2.14 7.92
C LEU A 7 2.07 1.70 8.06
N TYR A 8 1.23 2.03 7.08
CA TYR A 8 -0.13 1.53 6.99
C TYR A 8 -0.18 0.37 6.00
N ILE A 9 -0.62 -0.81 6.45
CA ILE A 9 -0.78 -2.01 5.61
C ILE A 9 -2.26 -2.33 5.53
N ASP A 10 -2.78 -2.42 4.31
CA ASP A 10 -4.17 -2.75 4.03
C ASP A 10 -4.27 -4.07 3.28
N ILE A 11 -5.11 -4.97 3.81
CA ILE A 11 -5.40 -6.30 3.25
C ILE A 11 -6.89 -6.46 2.94
N ASP A 12 -7.69 -5.38 3.02
CA ASP A 12 -9.05 -5.40 2.52
C ASP A 12 -9.04 -5.65 1.00
N VAL A 13 -10.08 -6.32 0.50
CA VAL A 13 -10.20 -6.60 -0.94
C VAL A 13 -10.37 -5.32 -1.75
N HIS A 14 -10.86 -4.24 -1.14
CA HIS A 14 -10.96 -2.92 -1.75
C HIS A 14 -9.69 -2.11 -1.47
N HIS A 15 -9.32 -1.24 -2.42
CA HIS A 15 -8.24 -0.30 -2.20
C HIS A 15 -8.54 0.63 -1.00
N GLY A 16 -7.55 0.81 -0.12
CA GLY A 16 -7.59 1.72 1.03
C GLY A 16 -7.50 3.21 0.65
N ASP A 17 -8.34 3.64 -0.29
CA ASP A 17 -8.31 4.94 -0.96
C ASP A 17 -8.33 6.15 -0.01
N GLY A 18 -9.18 6.12 1.02
CA GLY A 18 -9.28 7.21 1.98
C GLY A 18 -8.02 7.38 2.84
N ALA A 19 -7.36 6.28 3.21
CA ALA A 19 -6.10 6.32 3.94
C ALA A 19 -4.96 6.82 3.04
N GLU A 20 -4.91 6.34 1.79
CA GLU A 20 -3.96 6.80 0.79
C GLU A 20 -4.11 8.31 0.50
N GLU A 21 -5.33 8.80 0.22
CA GLU A 21 -5.59 10.21 -0.08
C GLU A 21 -5.16 11.12 1.08
N ALA A 22 -5.47 10.72 2.31
CA ALA A 22 -5.12 11.50 3.51
C ALA A 22 -3.61 11.72 3.69
N PHE A 23 -2.78 10.84 3.11
CA PHE A 23 -1.32 10.88 3.24
C PHE A 23 -0.57 11.02 1.91
N TYR A 24 -1.28 11.26 0.79
CA TYR A 24 -0.76 11.17 -0.57
C TYR A 24 0.46 12.06 -0.87
N THR A 25 0.65 13.13 -0.09
CA THR A 25 1.74 14.10 -0.28
C THR A 25 2.77 14.14 0.85
N THR A 26 2.78 13.17 1.77
CA THR A 26 3.74 13.10 2.88
C THR A 26 4.64 11.87 2.79
N ASP A 27 5.88 12.00 3.24
CA ASP A 27 6.87 10.91 3.38
C ASP A 27 6.86 10.29 4.79
N ARG A 28 5.99 10.78 5.68
CA ARG A 28 5.90 10.30 7.08
C ARG A 28 4.98 9.10 7.26
N VAL A 29 4.10 8.85 6.31
CA VAL A 29 3.23 7.68 6.29
C VAL A 29 3.41 7.01 4.94
N MET A 30 3.68 5.71 4.95
CA MET A 30 3.64 4.91 3.73
C MET A 30 2.37 4.07 3.76
N THR A 31 1.57 4.13 2.70
CA THR A 31 0.41 3.26 2.51
C THR A 31 0.81 2.10 1.61
N VAL A 32 0.48 0.89 2.01
CA VAL A 32 0.68 -0.33 1.21
C VAL A 32 -0.65 -1.06 1.15
N SER A 33 -1.23 -1.20 -0.04
CA SER A 33 -2.53 -1.84 -0.24
C SER A 33 -2.45 -2.96 -1.26
N PHE A 34 -3.00 -4.12 -0.89
CA PHE A 34 -3.19 -5.26 -1.76
C PHE A 34 -4.68 -5.42 -2.00
N HIS A 35 -5.15 -5.24 -3.22
CA HIS A 35 -6.59 -5.15 -3.46
C HIS A 35 -6.95 -5.63 -4.87
N LYS A 36 -8.22 -5.98 -5.05
CA LYS A 36 -8.77 -6.27 -6.37
C LYS A 36 -8.84 -4.98 -7.19
N TYR A 37 -8.38 -5.04 -8.44
CA TYR A 37 -8.36 -3.89 -9.33
C TYR A 37 -8.93 -4.20 -10.72
N GLY A 38 -9.55 -3.19 -11.35
CA GLY A 38 -10.34 -3.30 -12.59
C GLY A 38 -11.82 -3.60 -12.30
N GLU A 39 -12.76 -2.95 -13.01
CA GLU A 39 -14.24 -3.03 -12.82
C GLU A 39 -14.71 -3.32 -11.37
N TYR A 40 -14.05 -2.72 -10.38
CA TYR A 40 -14.24 -2.97 -8.96
C TYR A 40 -14.13 -1.66 -8.19
N PHE A 41 -14.88 -1.57 -7.09
CA PHE A 41 -14.85 -0.40 -6.22
C PHE A 41 -13.52 -0.37 -5.44
N PRO A 42 -12.89 0.79 -5.20
CA PRO A 42 -13.29 2.16 -5.53
C PRO A 42 -12.85 2.65 -6.93
N GLY A 43 -12.05 1.87 -7.66
CA GLY A 43 -11.53 2.24 -8.98
C GLY A 43 -10.24 3.07 -8.95
N THR A 44 -9.60 3.20 -7.79
CA THR A 44 -8.26 3.79 -7.57
C THR A 44 -7.28 2.70 -7.12
N GLY A 45 -5.99 3.02 -6.99
CA GLY A 45 -4.97 2.05 -6.58
C GLY A 45 -4.30 1.33 -7.75
N ASP A 46 -4.20 2.01 -8.90
CA ASP A 46 -3.44 1.48 -10.04
C ASP A 46 -1.96 1.28 -9.66
N LEU A 47 -1.25 0.44 -10.41
CA LEU A 47 0.21 0.31 -10.31
C LEU A 47 0.95 1.65 -10.45
N GLN A 48 0.36 2.61 -11.17
CA GLN A 48 0.92 3.96 -11.38
C GLN A 48 0.55 4.96 -10.26
N ASP A 49 -0.35 4.61 -9.35
CA ASP A 49 -0.71 5.43 -8.19
C ASP A 49 0.39 5.32 -7.13
N ILE A 50 1.39 6.21 -7.26
CA ILE A 50 2.63 6.17 -6.46
C ILE A 50 2.78 7.38 -5.51
N GLY A 51 1.70 8.12 -5.26
CA GLY A 51 1.74 9.35 -4.46
C GLY A 51 2.27 10.57 -5.23
N ALA A 52 2.28 11.73 -4.57
CA ALA A 52 2.67 13.00 -5.18
C ALA A 52 3.56 13.86 -4.28
N GLY A 53 4.34 14.78 -4.88
CA GLY A 53 5.21 15.69 -4.12
C GLY A 53 6.19 14.92 -3.23
N LYS A 54 6.19 15.20 -1.92
CA LYS A 54 7.02 14.47 -0.95
C LYS A 54 6.56 13.03 -0.71
N GLY A 55 5.27 12.75 -0.92
CA GLY A 55 4.70 11.41 -0.81
C GLY A 55 4.89 10.55 -2.06
N LYS A 56 5.56 11.07 -3.09
CA LYS A 56 5.91 10.26 -4.27
C LYS A 56 6.84 9.11 -3.83
N TYR A 57 6.48 7.89 -4.23
CA TYR A 57 7.05 6.61 -3.80
C TYR A 57 6.72 6.19 -2.35
N TYR A 58 5.72 6.82 -1.72
CA TYR A 58 5.20 6.45 -0.39
C TYR A 58 3.75 5.92 -0.44
N ALA A 59 3.17 5.78 -1.62
CA ALA A 59 1.99 4.94 -1.86
C ALA A 59 2.43 3.72 -2.68
N VAL A 60 2.16 2.52 -2.17
CA VAL A 60 2.52 1.25 -2.80
C VAL A 60 1.25 0.44 -3.03
N ASN A 61 0.87 0.32 -4.29
CA ASN A 61 -0.36 -0.37 -4.70
C ASN A 61 -0.04 -1.68 -5.42
N ILE A 62 -0.69 -2.75 -4.98
CA ILE A 62 -0.59 -4.09 -5.56
C ILE A 62 -1.98 -4.46 -6.11
N PRO A 63 -2.27 -4.10 -7.37
CA PRO A 63 -3.51 -4.46 -8.02
C PRO A 63 -3.55 -5.96 -8.35
N LEU A 64 -4.59 -6.65 -7.88
CA LEU A 64 -4.78 -8.09 -8.01
C LEU A 64 -6.02 -8.42 -8.86
N THR A 65 -6.01 -9.59 -9.47
CA THR A 65 -7.17 -10.18 -10.16
C THR A 65 -7.79 -11.29 -9.31
N ASP A 66 -8.97 -11.77 -9.74
CA ASP A 66 -9.61 -12.93 -9.12
C ASP A 66 -8.73 -14.19 -9.15
N GLY A 67 -8.99 -15.10 -8.21
CA GLY A 67 -8.35 -16.41 -8.16
C GLY A 67 -7.04 -16.47 -7.37
N MET A 68 -6.75 -15.46 -6.53
CA MET A 68 -5.65 -15.52 -5.59
C MET A 68 -5.95 -16.53 -4.48
N ASP A 69 -5.03 -17.46 -4.25
CA ASP A 69 -5.02 -18.37 -3.11
C ASP A 69 -3.99 -17.92 -2.06
N ASP A 70 -3.94 -18.63 -0.94
CA ASP A 70 -3.08 -18.29 0.19
C ASP A 70 -1.60 -18.35 -0.21
N GLU A 71 -1.18 -19.39 -0.95
CA GLU A 71 0.20 -19.56 -1.40
C GLU A 71 0.65 -18.45 -2.36
N ALA A 72 -0.19 -18.08 -3.33
CA ALA A 72 0.12 -16.99 -4.24
C ALA A 72 0.15 -15.64 -3.53
N TYR A 73 -0.79 -15.38 -2.60
CA TYR A 73 -0.81 -14.15 -1.81
C TYR A 73 0.43 -14.04 -0.91
N GLU A 74 0.81 -15.13 -0.22
CA GLU A 74 2.01 -15.15 0.63
C GLU A 74 3.27 -14.89 -0.21
N SER A 75 3.35 -15.46 -1.42
CA SER A 75 4.50 -15.32 -2.33
C SER A 75 4.79 -13.87 -2.75
N ILE A 76 3.78 -12.99 -2.69
CA ILE A 76 3.92 -11.55 -3.00
C ILE A 76 3.95 -10.69 -1.73
N PHE A 77 3.13 -11.00 -0.74
CA PHE A 77 3.01 -10.19 0.47
C PHE A 77 4.32 -10.18 1.25
N VAL A 78 4.90 -11.36 1.51
CA VAL A 78 6.10 -11.48 2.34
C VAL A 78 7.30 -10.73 1.73
N PRO A 79 7.66 -10.91 0.44
CA PRO A 79 8.78 -10.18 -0.15
C PRO A 79 8.55 -8.67 -0.22
N ILE A 80 7.32 -8.23 -0.55
CA ILE A 80 7.00 -6.80 -0.67
C ILE A 80 7.08 -6.12 0.69
N ILE A 81 6.40 -6.66 1.71
CA ILE A 81 6.45 -6.08 3.06
C ILE A 81 7.87 -6.15 3.63
N SER A 82 8.63 -7.22 3.38
CA SER A 82 10.05 -7.28 3.78
C SER A 82 10.85 -6.11 3.18
N LYS A 83 10.65 -5.82 1.89
CA LYS A 83 11.35 -4.70 1.24
C LYS A 83 10.88 -3.34 1.73
N VAL A 84 9.58 -3.19 2.00
CA VAL A 84 9.01 -1.98 2.61
C VAL A 84 9.63 -1.73 3.99
N MET A 85 9.70 -2.75 4.84
CA MET A 85 10.32 -2.64 6.17
C MET A 85 11.80 -2.23 6.09
N GLU A 86 12.56 -2.84 5.18
CA GLU A 86 13.98 -2.53 4.94
C GLU A 86 14.20 -1.08 4.49
N THR A 87 13.36 -0.60 3.58
CA THR A 87 13.56 0.70 2.90
C THR A 87 12.90 1.85 3.65
N PHE A 88 11.64 1.69 4.07
CA PHE A 88 10.88 2.71 4.77
C PHE A 88 11.24 2.80 6.25
N GLN A 89 11.66 1.69 6.88
CA GLN A 89 12.05 1.62 8.29
C GLN A 89 11.04 2.32 9.22
N PRO A 90 9.78 1.90 9.24
CA PRO A 90 8.76 2.50 10.10
C PRO A 90 9.10 2.27 11.58
N THR A 91 8.58 3.15 12.44
CA THR A 91 8.68 2.98 13.91
C THR A 91 7.34 2.66 14.56
N ALA A 92 6.29 2.51 13.75
CA ALA A 92 4.99 1.95 14.10
C ALA A 92 4.35 1.39 12.83
N VAL A 93 3.55 0.34 13.00
CA VAL A 93 2.63 -0.24 12.00
C VAL A 93 1.23 -0.10 12.58
#